data_AF-A0A2W4M1Q5-F1
#
_entry.id   AF-A0A2W4M1Q5-F1
#
_cell.length_a   1.000
_cell.length_b   1.000
_cell.length_c   1.000
_cell.angle_alpha   90.00
_cell.angle_beta   90.00
_cell.angle_gamma   90.00
#
_symmetry.space_group_name_H-M   'P 1'
#
loop_
_entity.id
_entity.type
_entity.pdbx_description
1 polymer ?
#
loop_
_entity_poly.entity_id
_entity_poly.type
_entity_poly.pdbx_seq_one_letter_code
_entity_poly.pdbx_strand_id
1 'polypeptide(L)'
;VSVPLGELQTGSGQVLLIEVLVDPRPAGQYRIGQVEVSYDIPALGLQGERSRADVLLTFTADPNQAAQVNPKVMNIVEKVSAFKLQTRALQDLAAGNVGGATQKLQSAVTRLLNQGEVDLAQTMQKEIENLQSSGQLSSEGQKTIKFGTRKTVRLSDLDVPQT
;
A
#
# COMPACT_ATOMS: atom_id res chain seq x y z
N VAL A 1 -8.83 16.75 4.66
CA VAL A 1 -9.16 15.30 4.76
C VAL A 1 -8.77 14.84 6.15
N SER A 2 -9.60 14.05 6.82
CA SER A 2 -9.27 13.44 8.12
C SER A 2 -9.48 11.94 8.03
N VAL A 3 -8.58 11.16 8.62
CA VAL A 3 -8.62 9.68 8.60
C VAL A 3 -8.45 9.19 10.03
N PRO A 4 -9.41 8.41 10.58
CA PRO A 4 -9.24 7.82 11.90
C PRO A 4 -8.16 6.73 11.84
N LEU A 5 -7.13 6.85 12.67
CA LEU A 5 -6.01 5.90 12.73
C LEU A 5 -6.28 4.72 13.70
N GLY A 6 -7.27 4.88 14.59
CA GLY A 6 -7.60 3.89 15.62
C GLY A 6 -6.49 3.75 16.67
N GLU A 7 -6.39 2.55 17.25
CA GLU A 7 -5.37 2.25 18.26
C GLU A 7 -4.01 1.92 17.62
N LEU A 8 -2.96 2.53 18.16
CA LEU A 8 -1.56 2.30 17.77
C LEU A 8 -0.81 1.70 18.96
N GLN A 9 -0.21 0.53 18.77
CA GLN A 9 0.67 -0.08 19.76
C GLN A 9 2.10 0.42 19.59
N THR A 10 2.81 0.57 20.70
CA THR A 10 4.24 0.89 20.72
C THR A 10 5.02 -0.15 19.91
N GLY A 11 5.85 0.32 18.98
CA GLY A 11 6.67 -0.54 18.11
C GLY A 11 6.03 -0.94 16.78
N SER A 12 4.69 -0.89 16.66
CA SER A 12 4.01 -1.09 15.37
C SER A 12 3.61 0.25 14.76
N GLY A 13 4.40 0.75 13.80
CA GLY A 13 4.05 1.94 13.04
C GLY A 13 2.92 1.67 12.05
N GLN A 14 2.04 2.66 11.86
CA GLN A 14 1.11 2.69 10.72
C GLN A 14 1.65 3.61 9.64
N VAL A 15 1.42 3.23 8.38
CA VAL A 15 1.81 4.02 7.20
C VAL A 15 0.55 4.46 6.47
N LEU A 16 0.45 5.75 6.19
CA LEU A 16 -0.60 6.33 5.36
C LEU A 16 0.02 6.82 4.04
N LEU A 17 -0.49 6.32 2.92
CA LEU A 17 -0.12 6.82 1.59
C LEU A 17 -1.18 7.81 1.11
N ILE A 18 -0.75 9.03 0.79
CA ILE A 18 -1.62 10.10 0.32
C ILE A 18 -1.22 10.47 -1.10
N GLU A 19 -2.19 10.51 -2.00
CA GLU A 19 -2.04 11.00 -3.36
C GLU A 19 -2.62 12.42 -3.44
N VAL A 20 -1.86 13.36 -3.97
CA VAL A 20 -2.24 14.77 -4.08
C VAL A 20 -1.92 15.25 -5.49
N LEU A 21 -2.88 15.94 -6.12
CA LEU A 21 -2.65 16.67 -7.35
C LEU A 21 -2.24 18.10 -7.00
N VAL A 22 -1.15 18.58 -7.58
CA VAL A 22 -0.63 19.92 -7.35
C VAL A 22 -0.48 20.61 -8.69
N ASP A 23 -0.96 21.85 -8.78
CA ASP A 23 -0.79 22.65 -10.00
C ASP A 23 0.69 22.91 -10.30
N PRO A 24 1.08 22.98 -11.59
CA PRO A 24 2.45 23.33 -11.97
C PRO A 24 2.87 24.67 -11.38
N ARG A 25 4.10 24.74 -10.86
CA ARG A 25 4.70 25.97 -10.30
C ARG A 25 6.08 26.23 -10.90
N PRO A 26 6.53 27.50 -10.93
CA PRO A 26 7.92 27.83 -11.23
C PRO A 26 8.88 27.09 -10.30
N ALA A 27 10.11 26.84 -10.76
CA ALA A 27 11.11 26.15 -9.96
C ALA A 27 11.31 26.81 -8.59
N GLY A 28 11.36 26.00 -7.54
CA GLY A 28 11.42 26.45 -6.16
C GLY A 28 10.84 25.44 -5.18
N GLN A 29 11.05 25.67 -3.89
CA GLN A 29 10.51 24.84 -2.82
C GLN A 29 9.25 25.49 -2.25
N TYR A 30 8.14 24.74 -2.24
CA TYR A 30 6.85 25.22 -1.76
C TYR A 30 6.29 24.26 -0.72
N ARG A 31 5.63 24.83 0.28
CA ARG A 31 4.74 24.05 1.14
C ARG A 31 3.44 23.79 0.40
N ILE A 32 3.17 22.51 0.13
CA ILE A 32 1.96 22.06 -0.57
C ILE A 32 0.86 21.60 0.39
N GLY A 33 1.18 21.46 1.68
CA GLY A 33 0.21 21.07 2.70
C GLY A 33 0.80 20.98 4.09
N GLN A 34 -0.03 20.50 5.01
CA GLN A 34 0.36 20.15 6.37
C GLN A 34 -0.41 18.91 6.81
N VAL A 35 0.30 18.03 7.50
CA VAL A 35 -0.29 16.87 8.17
C VAL A 35 -0.30 17.18 9.67
N GLU A 36 -1.46 16.97 10.29
CA GLU A 36 -1.60 16.99 11.75
C GLU A 36 -2.09 15.62 12.20
N VAL A 37 -1.42 15.06 13.21
CA VAL A 37 -1.86 13.85 13.91
C VAL A 37 -2.31 14.27 15.29
N SER A 38 -3.57 13.99 15.61
CA SER A 38 -4.12 14.15 16.96
C SER A 38 -4.20 12.79 17.65
N TYR A 39 -3.77 12.69 18.91
CA TYR A 39 -3.74 11.43 19.66
C TYR A 39 -3.83 11.65 21.16
N ASP A 40 -4.16 10.57 21.87
CA ASP A 40 -4.12 10.49 23.33
C ASP A 40 -3.04 9.47 23.73
N ILE A 41 -2.39 9.67 24.87
CA ILE A 41 -1.48 8.68 25.47
C ILE A 41 -2.03 8.29 26.84
N PRO A 42 -2.90 7.26 26.91
CA PRO A 42 -3.54 6.85 28.16
C PRO A 42 -2.55 6.48 29.26
N ALA A 43 -1.45 5.82 28.91
CA ALA A 43 -0.40 5.41 29.86
C ALA A 43 0.30 6.59 30.56
N LEU A 44 0.27 7.79 29.95
CA LEU A 44 0.83 9.02 30.50
C LEU A 44 -0.25 10.02 30.94
N GLY A 45 -1.54 9.68 30.80
CA GLY A 45 -2.66 10.58 31.10
C GLY A 45 -2.74 11.79 30.16
N LEU A 46 -2.09 11.77 29.00
CA LEU A 46 -2.10 12.87 28.03
C LEU A 46 -3.30 12.73 27.09
N GLN A 47 -3.99 13.85 26.82
CA GLN A 47 -5.17 13.90 25.95
C GLN A 47 -5.11 15.09 25.01
N GLY A 48 -5.58 14.91 23.78
CA GLY A 48 -5.64 15.96 22.77
C GLY A 48 -4.29 16.43 22.27
N GLU A 49 -3.27 15.58 22.38
CA GLU A 49 -1.92 15.85 21.87
C GLU A 49 -1.97 15.99 20.35
N ARG A 50 -1.13 16.89 19.82
CA ARG A 50 -1.06 17.16 18.39
C ARG A 50 0.39 17.23 17.93
N SER A 51 0.65 16.59 16.80
CA SER A 51 1.94 16.69 16.11
C SER A 51 1.71 17.12 14.67
N ARG A 52 2.48 18.11 14.21
CA ARG A 52 2.35 18.70 12.87
C ARG A 52 3.60 18.49 12.06
N ALA A 53 3.43 18.25 10.76
CA ALA A 53 4.51 18.19 9.79
C ALA A 53 4.10 18.91 8.50
N ASP A 54 4.98 19.76 8.00
CA ASP A 54 4.77 20.44 6.73
C ASP A 54 5.16 19.54 5.56
N VAL A 55 4.34 19.54 4.52
CA VAL A 55 4.64 18.82 3.28
C VAL A 55 5.26 19.81 2.31
N LEU A 56 6.58 19.70 2.13
CA LEU A 56 7.35 20.52 1.21
C LEU A 56 7.58 19.76 -0.10
N LEU A 57 7.39 20.45 -1.22
CA LEU A 57 7.66 19.93 -2.56
C LEU A 57 8.59 20.88 -3.31
N THR A 58 9.62 20.31 -3.92
CA THR A 58 10.54 21.04 -4.78
C THR A 58 10.12 20.88 -6.24
N PHE A 59 9.80 21.99 -6.89
CA PHE A 59 9.59 22.06 -8.33
C PHE A 59 10.91 22.38 -9.00
N THR A 60 11.25 21.64 -10.04
CA THR A 60 12.51 21.79 -10.76
C THR A 60 12.29 21.60 -12.26
N ALA A 61 13.04 22.33 -13.07
CA ALA A 61 13.07 22.15 -14.52
C ALA A 61 14.13 21.13 -14.96
N ASP A 62 14.98 20.66 -14.03
CA ASP A 62 16.00 19.64 -14.28
C ASP A 62 15.36 18.24 -14.29
N PRO A 63 15.33 17.54 -15.45
CA PRO A 63 14.73 16.22 -15.55
C PRO A 63 15.40 15.17 -14.65
N ASN A 64 16.70 15.32 -14.37
CA ASN A 64 17.43 14.36 -13.52
C ASN A 64 17.00 14.48 -12.06
N GLN A 65 16.71 15.69 -11.60
CA GLN A 65 16.17 15.92 -10.26
C GLN A 65 14.71 15.48 -10.16
N ALA A 66 13.91 15.74 -11.19
CA ALA A 66 12.51 15.32 -11.25
C ALA A 66 12.35 13.78 -11.27
N ALA A 67 13.31 13.05 -11.83
CA ALA A 67 13.31 11.60 -11.88
C ALA A 67 13.68 10.92 -10.54
N GLN A 68 14.21 11.67 -9.57
CA GLN A 68 14.57 11.10 -8.27
C GLN A 68 13.31 10.77 -7.46
N VAL A 69 13.07 9.48 -7.27
CA VAL A 69 11.99 8.98 -6.42
C VAL A 69 12.53 8.64 -5.04
N ASN A 70 11.72 8.87 -4.00
CA ASN A 70 12.06 8.42 -2.66
C ASN A 70 11.88 6.90 -2.56
N PRO A 71 12.93 6.10 -2.31
CA PRO A 71 12.85 4.64 -2.34
C PRO A 71 11.90 4.08 -1.28
N LYS A 72 11.78 4.73 -0.11
CA LYS A 72 10.85 4.30 0.95
C LYS A 72 9.40 4.49 0.49
N VAL A 73 9.09 5.62 -0.14
CA VAL A 73 7.75 5.89 -0.68
C VAL A 73 7.45 4.93 -1.83
N MET A 74 8.41 4.70 -2.73
CA MET A 74 8.22 3.81 -3.88
C MET A 74 7.89 2.37 -3.44
N ASN A 75 8.63 1.85 -2.45
CA ASN A 75 8.34 0.54 -1.85
C ASN A 75 6.90 0.46 -1.30
N ILE A 76 6.42 1.51 -0.61
CA ILE A 76 5.04 1.56 -0.11
C ILE A 76 4.03 1.62 -1.28
N VAL A 77 4.29 2.45 -2.30
CA VAL A 77 3.44 2.58 -3.49
C VAL A 77 3.28 1.24 -4.19
N GLU A 78 4.38 0.50 -4.35
CA GLU A 78 4.40 -0.82 -4.96
C GLU A 78 3.53 -1.82 -4.19
N LYS A 79 3.69 -1.89 -2.86
CA LYS A 79 2.88 -2.74 -1.98
C LYS A 79 1.39 -2.38 -2.06
N VAL A 80 1.05 -1.09 -2.00
CA VAL A 80 -0.33 -0.61 -2.14
C VAL A 80 -0.90 -0.93 -3.53
N SER A 81 -0.07 -0.87 -4.58
CA SER A 81 -0.48 -1.19 -5.95
C SER A 81 -0.82 -2.67 -6.11
N ALA A 82 0.02 -3.56 -5.57
CA ALA A 82 -0.27 -5.00 -5.52
C ALA A 82 -1.57 -5.27 -4.75
N PHE A 83 -1.74 -4.62 -3.60
CA PHE A 83 -2.94 -4.74 -2.78
C PHE A 83 -4.24 -4.30 -3.51
N LYS A 84 -4.19 -3.14 -4.18
CA LYS A 84 -5.33 -2.62 -4.98
C LYS A 84 -5.70 -3.59 -6.10
N LEU A 85 -4.72 -4.21 -6.75
CA LEU A 85 -4.94 -5.16 -7.83
C LEU A 85 -5.64 -6.43 -7.34
N GLN A 86 -5.22 -6.96 -6.19
CA GLN A 86 -5.87 -8.10 -5.53
C GLN A 86 -7.32 -7.78 -5.15
N THR A 87 -7.57 -6.61 -4.55
CA THR A 87 -8.93 -6.19 -4.16
C THR A 87 -9.87 -6.13 -5.37
N ARG A 88 -9.39 -5.60 -6.51
CA ARG A 88 -10.17 -5.54 -7.76
C ARG A 88 -10.44 -6.93 -8.33
N ALA A 89 -9.47 -7.84 -8.26
CA ALA A 89 -9.69 -9.22 -8.69
C ALA A 89 -10.79 -9.89 -7.86
N LEU A 90 -10.83 -9.68 -6.54
CA LEU A 90 -11.93 -10.18 -5.70
C LEU A 90 -13.28 -9.56 -6.03
N GLN A 91 -13.32 -8.26 -6.36
CA GLN A 91 -14.55 -7.59 -6.80
C GLN A 91 -15.07 -8.19 -8.11
N ASP A 92 -14.19 -8.46 -9.06
CA ASP A 92 -14.55 -9.13 -10.31
C ASP A 92 -15.11 -10.53 -10.06
N LEU A 93 -14.50 -11.30 -9.15
CA LEU A 93 -15.02 -12.62 -8.75
C LEU A 93 -16.39 -12.54 -8.10
N ALA A 94 -16.58 -11.58 -7.19
CA ALA A 94 -17.88 -11.34 -6.57
C ALA A 94 -18.95 -10.93 -7.60
N ALA A 95 -18.55 -10.29 -8.69
CA ALA A 95 -19.40 -9.95 -9.82
C ALA A 95 -19.55 -11.09 -10.86
N GLY A 96 -18.96 -12.27 -10.62
CA GLY A 96 -18.98 -13.40 -11.56
C GLY A 96 -18.03 -13.26 -12.75
N ASN A 97 -17.20 -12.22 -12.80
CA ASN A 97 -16.23 -11.96 -13.87
C ASN A 97 -14.91 -12.70 -13.61
N VAL A 98 -14.94 -14.03 -13.77
CA VAL A 98 -13.77 -14.90 -13.57
C VAL A 98 -12.61 -14.56 -14.50
N GLY A 99 -12.89 -14.20 -15.76
CA GLY A 99 -11.86 -13.80 -16.73
C GLY A 99 -11.14 -12.50 -16.33
N GLY A 100 -11.90 -11.47 -15.93
CA GLY A 100 -11.35 -10.19 -15.48
C GLY A 100 -10.53 -10.31 -14.20
N ALA A 101 -10.95 -11.18 -13.28
CA ALA A 101 -10.19 -11.49 -12.06
C ALA A 101 -8.87 -12.21 -12.37
N THR A 102 -8.92 -13.22 -13.24
CA THR A 102 -7.75 -14.01 -13.68
C THR A 102 -6.66 -13.12 -14.26
N GLN A 103 -7.02 -12.22 -15.18
CA GLN A 103 -6.06 -11.30 -15.82
C GLN A 103 -5.39 -10.37 -14.80
N LYS A 104 -6.15 -9.88 -13.81
CA LYS A 104 -5.61 -9.02 -12.74
C LYS A 104 -4.68 -9.78 -11.80
N LEU A 105 -5.03 -11.02 -11.45
CA LEU A 105 -4.16 -11.87 -10.62
C LEU A 105 -2.86 -12.23 -11.35
N GLN A 106 -2.90 -12.55 -12.65
CA GLN A 106 -1.68 -12.78 -13.45
C GLN A 106 -0.77 -11.54 -13.46
N SER A 107 -1.35 -10.36 -13.63
CA SER A 107 -0.60 -9.10 -13.56
C SER A 107 0.03 -8.86 -12.18
N ALA A 108 -0.61 -9.33 -11.10
CA ALA A 108 -0.07 -9.27 -9.75
C ALA A 108 1.12 -10.22 -9.57
N VAL A 109 1.03 -11.44 -10.12
CA VAL A 109 2.12 -12.43 -10.09
C VAL A 109 3.38 -11.88 -10.77
N THR A 110 3.26 -11.28 -11.96
CA THR A 110 4.42 -10.68 -12.64
C THR A 110 5.12 -9.63 -11.79
N ARG A 111 4.37 -8.83 -11.04
CA ARG A 111 4.94 -7.81 -10.15
C ARG A 111 5.66 -8.42 -8.95
N LEU A 112 5.08 -9.45 -8.34
CA LEU A 112 5.72 -10.19 -7.24
C LEU A 112 7.05 -10.81 -7.68
N LEU A 113 7.10 -11.41 -8.87
CA LEU A 113 8.34 -11.94 -9.45
C LEU A 113 9.40 -10.85 -9.65
N ASN A 114 9.00 -9.69 -10.19
CA ASN A 114 9.91 -8.55 -10.37
C ASN A 114 10.43 -7.99 -9.04
N GLN A 115 9.71 -8.22 -7.94
CA GLN A 115 10.08 -7.81 -6.58
C GLN A 115 10.90 -8.87 -5.83
N GLY A 116 11.12 -10.05 -6.42
CA GLY A 116 11.82 -11.17 -5.77
C GLY A 116 10.94 -12.01 -4.83
N GLU A 117 9.64 -11.74 -4.77
CA GLU A 117 8.65 -12.44 -3.93
C GLU A 117 8.20 -13.76 -4.57
N VAL A 118 9.16 -14.66 -4.81
CA VAL A 118 8.98 -15.88 -5.64
C VAL A 118 7.97 -16.85 -5.04
N ASP A 119 8.02 -17.10 -3.73
CA ASP A 119 7.14 -18.07 -3.07
C ASP A 119 5.67 -17.61 -3.08
N LEU A 120 5.45 -16.31 -2.88
CA LEU A 120 4.13 -15.71 -2.93
C LEU A 120 3.58 -15.71 -4.37
N ALA A 121 4.44 -15.43 -5.35
CA ALA A 121 4.10 -15.51 -6.76
C ALA A 121 3.65 -16.92 -7.18
N GLN A 122 4.39 -17.97 -6.77
CA GLN A 122 4.04 -19.36 -7.07
C GLN A 122 2.73 -19.79 -6.42
N THR A 123 2.50 -19.40 -5.17
CA THR A 123 1.25 -19.66 -4.46
C THR A 123 0.07 -19.03 -5.19
N MET A 124 0.22 -17.77 -5.62
CA MET A 124 -0.82 -17.06 -6.36
C MET A 124 -1.06 -17.65 -7.76
N GLN A 125 -0.02 -18.16 -8.43
CA GLN A 125 -0.14 -18.85 -9.72
C GLN A 125 -1.04 -20.10 -9.61
N LYS A 126 -0.83 -20.94 -8.58
CA LYS A 126 -1.67 -22.13 -8.33
C LYS A 126 -3.13 -21.77 -8.07
N GLU A 127 -3.37 -20.67 -7.37
CA GLU A 127 -4.74 -20.19 -7.15
C GLU A 127 -5.41 -19.68 -8.42
N ILE A 128 -4.66 -19.10 -9.35
CA ILE A 128 -5.19 -18.72 -10.67
C ILE A 128 -5.61 -19.97 -11.46
N GLU A 129 -4.80 -21.04 -11.44
CA GLU A 129 -5.12 -22.30 -12.13
C GLU A 129 -6.37 -22.97 -11.53
N ASN A 130 -6.49 -22.96 -10.20
CA ASN A 130 -7.67 -23.44 -9.49
C ASN A 130 -8.90 -22.60 -9.84
N LEU A 131 -8.76 -21.27 -9.92
CA LEU A 131 -9.83 -20.37 -10.28
C LEU A 131 -10.31 -20.57 -11.72
N GLN A 132 -9.40 -20.79 -12.66
CA GLN A 132 -9.75 -21.07 -14.07
C GLN A 132 -10.49 -22.40 -14.22
N SER A 133 -10.14 -23.39 -13.40
CA SER A 133 -10.71 -24.75 -13.47
C SER A 133 -12.03 -24.90 -12.72
N SER A 134 -12.16 -24.26 -11.54
CA SER A 134 -13.32 -24.40 -10.66
C SER A 134 -14.27 -23.20 -10.66
N GLY A 135 -13.87 -22.08 -11.27
CA GLY A 135 -14.58 -20.80 -11.22
C GLY A 135 -14.53 -20.11 -9.85
N GLN A 136 -13.80 -20.67 -8.87
CA GLN A 136 -13.70 -20.14 -7.51
C GLN A 136 -12.25 -20.21 -7.01
N LEU A 137 -11.89 -19.28 -6.13
CA LEU A 137 -10.63 -19.36 -5.38
C LEU A 137 -10.75 -20.38 -4.25
N SER A 138 -9.65 -21.05 -3.90
CA SER A 138 -9.63 -21.96 -2.76
C SER A 138 -9.92 -21.23 -1.45
N SER A 139 -10.37 -21.95 -0.42
CA SER A 139 -10.57 -21.39 0.92
C SER A 139 -9.29 -20.76 1.49
N GLU A 140 -8.13 -21.30 1.12
CA GLU A 140 -6.81 -20.80 1.50
C GLU A 140 -6.43 -19.56 0.68
N GLY A 141 -6.66 -19.58 -0.64
CA GLY A 141 -6.50 -18.40 -1.51
C GLY A 141 -7.39 -17.24 -1.06
N GLN A 142 -8.66 -17.50 -0.72
CA GLN A 142 -9.55 -16.49 -0.15
C GLN A 142 -9.05 -15.94 1.19
N LYS A 143 -8.42 -16.77 2.04
CA LYS A 143 -7.84 -16.34 3.31
C LYS A 143 -6.57 -15.54 3.09
N THR A 144 -5.60 -16.03 2.32
CA THR A 144 -4.37 -15.30 1.99
C THR A 144 -4.68 -13.94 1.38
N ILE A 145 -5.67 -13.89 0.48
CA ILE A 145 -6.13 -12.63 -0.11
C ILE A 145 -6.88 -11.77 0.92
N LYS A 146 -7.76 -12.32 1.77
CA LYS A 146 -8.46 -11.54 2.82
C LYS A 146 -7.55 -11.07 3.96
N PHE A 147 -6.56 -11.82 4.39
CA PHE A 147 -5.69 -11.45 5.52
C PHE A 147 -4.67 -10.38 5.14
N GLY A 148 -4.26 -10.32 3.86
CA GLY A 148 -3.55 -9.17 3.30
C GLY A 148 -4.39 -7.88 3.19
N THR A 149 -5.71 -7.94 3.43
CA THR A 149 -6.66 -6.81 3.24
C THR A 149 -6.98 -5.95 4.45
N ARG A 150 -6.27 -6.10 5.57
CA ARG A 150 -6.32 -5.06 6.59
C ARG A 150 -5.79 -3.77 5.96
N LYS A 151 -6.58 -2.69 6.03
CA LYS A 151 -6.38 -1.37 5.39
C LYS A 151 -5.09 -0.63 5.79
N THR A 152 -4.16 -1.35 6.39
CA THR A 152 -2.99 -0.87 7.10
C THR A 152 -1.87 -1.85 6.78
N VAL A 153 -0.88 -1.42 6.00
CA VAL A 153 0.37 -2.19 5.87
C VAL A 153 1.06 -2.12 7.22
N ARG A 154 1.11 -3.24 7.94
CA ARG A 154 1.87 -3.33 9.19
C ARG A 154 3.35 -3.36 8.84
N LEU A 155 4.11 -2.42 9.40
CA LEU A 155 5.56 -2.40 9.21
C LEU A 155 6.27 -3.59 9.91
N SER A 156 5.57 -4.34 10.76
CA SER A 156 6.09 -5.51 11.48
C SER A 156 6.15 -6.80 10.65
N ASP A 157 5.53 -6.84 9.47
CA ASP A 157 5.58 -7.99 8.56
C ASP A 157 6.79 -7.89 7.59
N LEU A 158 7.69 -6.95 7.87
CA LEU A 158 8.99 -6.83 7.22
C LEU A 158 9.99 -7.61 8.05
N ASP A 159 10.50 -8.72 7.51
CA ASP A 159 11.83 -9.18 7.86
C ASP A 159 12.80 -8.05 7.47
N VAL A 160 13.17 -7.26 8.47
CA VAL A 160 14.23 -6.26 8.32
C VAL A 160 15.53 -7.04 8.43
N PRO A 161 16.36 -7.13 7.38
CA PRO A 161 17.69 -7.67 7.55
C PRO A 161 18.42 -6.80 8.58
N GLN A 162 18.74 -7.41 9.71
CA GLN A 162 19.58 -6.82 10.75
C GLN A 162 20.90 -6.42 10.10
N THR A 163 21.24 -5.14 10.17
CA THR A 163 22.59 -4.64 9.90
C THR A 163 23.24 -4.27 11.21
#